data_AF-A0A2H9TD87-F1
#
_entry.id   AF-A0A2H9TD87-F1
#
_cell.length_a   1.000
_cell.length_b   1.000
_cell.length_c   1.000
_cell.angle_alpha   90.00
_cell.angle_beta   90.00
_cell.angle_gamma   90.00
#
_symmetry.space_group_name_H-M   'P 1'
#
loop_
_entity.id
_entity.type
_entity.pdbx_description
1 polymer ?
#
loop_
_entity_poly.entity_id
_entity_poly.type
_entity_poly.pdbx_seq_one_letter_code
_entity_poly.pdbx_strand_id
1 'polypeptide(L)'
;MTRHLKRHEAPKNWPISRKGTTFVLKKNSKGIPILIVLRDLMKIARTRNEVKQAVHKKDLIISNKPVNDEKKSLELFDILKIVPSKKNYRVVLSEKGKYDVEEINESETGSKISKIIGKRSLKGKEIQLNLSDGRNYISALKCSIGDSAIVDLQKRKISKILSIKEKSDVLVIGGKHAGTKGKILKIVEGNKMVELESSEKKFRALIKQVMVLN
;
A
#
# COMPACT_ATOMS: atom_id res chain seq x y z
N MET A 1 1.93 25.78 -3.86
CA MET A 1 1.63 24.57 -3.05
C MET A 1 2.14 24.77 -1.62
N THR A 2 1.32 24.49 -0.60
CA THR A 2 1.69 24.64 0.82
C THR A 2 2.73 23.61 1.26
N ARG A 3 3.79 24.04 1.98
CA ARG A 3 4.86 23.13 2.47
C ARG A 3 4.47 22.36 3.74
N HIS A 4 3.46 22.85 4.47
CA HIS A 4 3.02 22.33 5.76
C HIS A 4 1.65 21.63 5.64
N LEU A 5 1.39 20.67 6.53
CA LEU A 5 0.11 20.00 6.69
C LEU A 5 -0.35 20.15 8.13
N LYS A 6 -1.54 20.73 8.36
CA LYS A 6 -2.10 20.83 9.70
C LYS A 6 -2.60 19.46 10.16
N ARG A 7 -2.50 19.16 11.46
CA ARG A 7 -2.86 17.85 12.02
C ARG A 7 -4.33 17.49 11.83
N HIS A 8 -5.22 18.47 11.95
CA HIS A 8 -6.65 18.27 11.73
C HIS A 8 -7.01 18.04 10.26
N GLU A 9 -6.12 18.36 9.31
CA GLU A 9 -6.30 18.10 7.88
C GLU A 9 -5.67 16.77 7.45
N ALA A 10 -4.94 16.10 8.35
CA ALA A 10 -4.31 14.83 8.03
C ALA A 10 -5.35 13.79 7.56
N PRO A 11 -4.97 12.87 6.65
CA PRO A 11 -5.87 11.82 6.18
C PRO A 11 -6.45 10.99 7.33
N LYS A 12 -7.75 10.64 7.25
CA LYS A 12 -8.45 9.85 8.28
C LYS A 12 -7.89 8.42 8.43
N ASN A 13 -7.23 7.91 7.39
CA ASN A 13 -6.63 6.57 7.38
C ASN A 13 -5.26 6.52 8.07
N TRP A 14 -4.73 7.63 8.57
CA TRP A 14 -3.54 7.61 9.41
C TRP A 14 -3.91 7.30 10.87
N PRO A 15 -3.23 6.38 11.54
CA PRO A 15 -3.50 6.01 12.94
C PRO A 15 -2.91 7.05 13.91
N ILE A 16 -3.26 8.32 13.73
CA ILE A 16 -2.84 9.42 14.61
C ILE A 16 -4.03 10.08 15.29
N SER A 17 -3.83 10.54 16.53
CA SER A 17 -4.83 11.39 17.19
C SER A 17 -4.94 12.74 16.48
N ARG A 18 -6.15 13.30 16.41
CA ARG A 18 -6.42 14.64 15.87
C ARG A 18 -5.91 15.76 16.77
N LYS A 19 -5.94 15.54 18.09
CA LYS A 19 -5.40 16.47 19.09
C LYS A 19 -3.92 16.16 19.33
N GLY A 20 -3.12 17.20 19.51
CA GLY A 20 -1.66 17.10 19.66
C GLY A 20 -0.97 18.28 19.01
N THR A 21 0.14 18.03 18.31
CA THR A 21 0.91 19.06 17.59
C THR A 21 0.08 19.77 16.51
N THR A 22 0.35 21.06 16.28
CA THR A 22 -0.33 21.85 15.24
C THR A 22 -0.12 21.28 13.84
N PHE A 23 1.11 20.82 13.56
CA PHE A 23 1.51 20.32 12.26
C PHE A 23 1.86 18.83 12.30
N VAL A 24 1.66 18.17 11.16
CA VAL A 24 2.12 16.81 10.88
C VAL A 24 2.99 16.83 9.63
N LEU A 25 3.87 15.86 9.53
CA LEU A 25 4.72 15.70 8.37
C LEU A 25 3.86 15.49 7.11
N LYS A 26 4.03 16.38 6.14
CA LYS A 26 3.38 16.28 4.84
C LYS A 26 4.00 15.16 4.02
N LYS A 27 3.15 14.31 3.44
CA LYS A 27 3.57 13.23 2.54
C LYS A 27 3.86 13.74 1.14
N ASN A 28 4.81 13.11 0.45
CA ASN A 28 5.12 13.41 -0.95
C ASN A 28 4.33 12.54 -1.94
N SER A 29 3.89 11.35 -1.51
CA SER A 29 3.18 10.38 -2.35
C SER A 29 1.92 9.84 -1.66
N LYS A 30 1.25 8.85 -2.29
CA LYS A 30 0.21 8.07 -1.61
C LYS A 30 0.85 7.26 -0.47
N GLY A 31 0.02 6.82 0.48
CA GLY A 31 0.50 6.11 1.68
C GLY A 31 0.61 6.95 2.95
N ILE A 32 1.38 6.41 3.90
CA ILE A 32 1.67 6.93 5.25
C ILE A 32 3.18 7.17 5.42
N PRO A 33 3.63 8.34 5.92
CA PRO A 33 5.04 8.61 6.16
C PRO A 33 5.67 7.64 7.17
N ILE A 34 6.91 7.22 6.91
CA ILE A 34 7.66 6.33 7.81
C ILE A 34 7.82 6.90 9.22
N LEU A 35 7.95 8.22 9.35
CA LEU A 35 7.95 8.89 10.66
C LEU A 35 6.71 8.56 11.49
N ILE A 36 5.54 8.56 10.87
CA ILE A 36 4.27 8.29 11.57
C ILE A 36 4.19 6.81 11.93
N VAL A 37 4.63 5.92 11.04
CA VAL A 37 4.66 4.48 11.29
C VAL A 37 5.58 4.16 12.48
N LEU A 38 6.81 4.65 12.50
CA LEU A 38 7.76 4.33 13.56
C LEU A 38 7.41 4.97 14.90
N ARG A 39 6.90 6.20 14.91
CA ARG A 39 6.64 6.96 16.13
C ARG A 39 5.23 6.78 16.69
N ASP A 40 4.21 6.96 15.86
CA ASP A 40 2.82 6.97 16.32
C ASP A 40 2.19 5.57 16.32
N LEU A 41 2.57 4.72 15.36
CA LEU A 41 1.99 3.38 15.19
C LEU A 41 2.78 2.32 15.98
N MET A 42 4.06 2.13 15.66
CA MET A 42 4.92 1.11 16.28
C MET A 42 5.51 1.57 17.63
N LYS A 43 5.56 2.87 17.88
CA LYS A 43 6.16 3.49 19.08
C LYS A 43 7.62 3.07 19.35
N ILE A 44 8.36 2.72 18.30
CA ILE A 44 9.79 2.40 18.38
C ILE A 44 10.61 3.66 18.58
N ALA A 45 10.19 4.75 17.94
CA ALA A 45 10.80 6.07 18.11
C ALA A 45 9.89 6.97 18.94
N ARG A 46 10.45 7.75 19.84
CA ARG A 46 9.74 8.77 20.61
C ARG A 46 9.77 10.12 19.91
N THR A 47 10.90 10.45 19.30
CA THR A 47 11.13 11.75 18.66
C THR A 47 11.35 11.65 17.16
N ARG A 48 11.15 12.78 16.44
CA ARG A 48 11.47 12.85 15.00
C ARG A 48 12.98 12.72 14.75
N ASN A 49 13.81 13.18 15.69
CA ASN A 49 15.26 13.13 15.56
C ASN A 49 15.78 11.70 15.55
N GLU A 50 15.22 10.81 16.37
CA GLU A 50 15.56 9.37 16.36
C GLU A 50 15.26 8.73 14.99
N VAL A 51 14.08 9.00 14.42
CA VAL A 51 13.74 8.51 13.08
C VAL A 51 14.69 9.07 12.03
N LYS A 52 15.02 10.36 12.12
CA LYS A 52 15.98 10.97 11.20
C LYS A 52 17.36 10.34 11.32
N GLN A 53 17.83 10.04 12.53
CA GLN A 53 19.08 9.33 12.75
C GLN A 53 19.05 7.92 12.14
N ALA A 54 17.96 7.16 12.33
CA ALA A 54 17.80 5.83 11.73
C ALA A 54 17.82 5.87 10.20
N VAL A 55 17.19 6.88 9.60
CA VAL A 55 17.26 7.13 8.14
C VAL A 55 18.68 7.44 7.69
N HIS A 56 19.39 8.32 8.40
CA HIS A 56 20.78 8.68 8.08
C HIS A 56 21.75 7.49 8.19
N LYS A 57 21.53 6.62 9.18
CA LYS A 57 22.28 5.37 9.35
C LYS A 57 21.94 4.29 8.32
N LYS A 58 20.90 4.51 7.49
CA LYS A 58 20.35 3.54 6.53
C LYS A 58 19.83 2.25 7.19
N ASP A 59 19.36 2.36 8.44
CA ASP A 59 18.82 1.25 9.21
C ASP A 59 17.44 0.79 8.70
N LEU A 60 16.82 1.59 7.84
CA LEU A 60 15.45 1.40 7.35
C LEU A 60 15.47 1.11 5.85
N ILE A 61 14.86 0.01 5.46
CA ILE A 61 14.73 -0.43 4.07
C ILE A 61 13.25 -0.64 3.75
N ILE A 62 12.76 -0.03 2.66
CA ILE A 62 11.39 -0.20 2.16
C ILE A 62 11.45 -0.94 0.83
N SER A 63 10.84 -2.13 0.77
CA SER A 63 10.71 -2.93 -0.46
C SER A 63 12.02 -3.04 -1.25
N ASN A 64 13.12 -3.42 -0.57
CA ASN A 64 14.49 -3.52 -1.08
C ASN A 64 15.16 -2.20 -1.50
N LYS A 65 14.67 -1.04 -1.05
CA LYS A 65 15.33 0.25 -1.25
C LYS A 65 15.60 0.93 0.09
N PRO A 66 16.83 1.42 0.35
CA PRO A 66 17.10 2.18 1.57
C PRO A 66 16.26 3.45 1.61
N VAL A 67 15.86 3.84 2.81
CA VAL A 67 15.13 5.08 3.05
C VAL A 67 16.13 6.22 3.15
N ASN A 68 15.92 7.27 2.35
CA ASN A 68 16.79 8.45 2.34
C ASN A 68 16.15 9.69 3.02
N ASP A 69 14.83 9.66 3.25
CA ASP A 69 14.07 10.79 3.80
C ASP A 69 12.97 10.27 4.74
N GLU A 70 12.79 10.86 5.91
CA GLU A 70 11.74 10.51 6.87
C GLU A 70 10.32 10.81 6.37
N LYS A 71 10.20 11.59 5.29
CA LYS A 71 8.95 11.85 4.57
C LYS A 71 8.56 10.74 3.61
N LYS A 72 9.47 9.78 3.36
CA LYS A 72 9.18 8.66 2.48
C LYS A 72 7.94 7.94 2.99
N SER A 73 6.97 7.79 2.10
CA SER A 73 5.69 7.16 2.43
C SER A 73 5.74 5.67 2.10
N LEU A 74 5.14 4.91 2.99
CA LEU A 74 4.85 3.50 2.88
C LEU A 74 3.45 3.33 2.30
N GLU A 75 3.32 2.52 1.26
CA GLU A 75 2.04 2.17 0.67
C GLU A 75 1.53 0.82 1.17
N LEU A 76 0.32 0.46 0.75
CA LEU A 76 -0.28 -0.82 1.13
C LEU A 76 0.57 -1.97 0.59
N PHE A 77 0.80 -2.99 1.42
CA PHE A 77 1.66 -4.16 1.16
C PHE A 77 3.15 -3.84 0.95
N ASP A 78 3.60 -2.61 1.20
CA ASP A 78 5.04 -2.36 1.28
C ASP A 78 5.63 -3.08 2.49
N ILE A 79 6.86 -3.57 2.30
CA ILE A 79 7.63 -4.24 3.35
C ILE A 79 8.65 -3.24 3.91
N LEU A 80 8.61 -3.05 5.23
CA LEU A 80 9.57 -2.27 6.02
C LEU A 80 10.50 -3.25 6.76
N LYS A 81 11.79 -3.22 6.42
CA LYS A 81 12.84 -3.96 7.12
C LYS A 81 13.62 -3.00 8.02
N ILE A 82 13.73 -3.37 9.29
CA ILE A 82 14.55 -2.67 10.28
C ILE A 82 15.82 -3.49 10.48
N VAL A 83 16.93 -3.01 9.94
CA VAL A 83 18.20 -3.75 9.86
C VAL A 83 18.76 -4.09 11.25
N PRO A 84 18.84 -3.15 12.22
CA PRO A 84 19.43 -3.43 13.52
C PRO A 84 18.69 -4.52 14.32
N SER A 85 17.36 -4.60 14.20
CA SER A 85 16.54 -5.57 14.92
C SER A 85 16.27 -6.86 14.14
N LYS A 86 16.72 -6.94 12.87
CA LYS A 86 16.42 -8.04 11.93
C LYS A 86 14.91 -8.33 11.78
N LYS A 87 14.05 -7.35 12.07
CA LYS A 87 12.59 -7.49 11.96
C LYS A 87 12.06 -6.95 10.64
N ASN A 88 11.06 -7.62 10.11
CA ASN A 88 10.38 -7.25 8.87
C ASN A 88 8.89 -7.02 9.16
N TYR A 89 8.34 -5.96 8.58
CA TYR A 89 6.95 -5.58 8.76
C TYR A 89 6.29 -5.36 7.41
N ARG A 90 5.05 -5.81 7.26
CA ARG A 90 4.22 -5.53 6.09
C ARG A 90 3.16 -4.50 6.46
N VAL A 91 3.00 -3.51 5.61
CA VAL A 91 1.97 -2.48 5.77
C VAL A 91 0.64 -3.04 5.31
N VAL A 92 -0.36 -3.01 6.19
CA VAL A 92 -1.72 -3.51 5.93
C VAL A 92 -2.75 -2.43 6.24
N LEU A 93 -4.03 -2.75 6.04
CA LEU A 93 -5.13 -1.94 6.52
C LEU A 93 -5.85 -2.69 7.63
N SER A 94 -6.02 -2.02 8.77
CA SER A 94 -6.93 -2.43 9.83
C SER A 94 -8.37 -2.40 9.32
N GLU A 95 -9.26 -3.19 9.93
CA GLU A 95 -10.70 -3.26 9.60
C GLU A 95 -11.40 -1.89 9.63
N LYS A 96 -10.85 -0.92 10.38
CA LYS A 96 -11.34 0.47 10.45
C LYS A 96 -10.82 1.36 9.30
N GLY A 97 -10.14 0.78 8.31
CA GLY A 97 -9.59 1.47 7.14
C GLY A 97 -8.38 2.36 7.43
N LYS A 98 -7.70 2.13 8.56
CA LYS A 98 -6.45 2.81 8.91
C LYS A 98 -5.25 1.95 8.54
N TYR A 99 -4.13 2.59 8.18
CA TYR A 99 -2.88 1.87 8.01
C TYR A 99 -2.46 1.20 9.31
N ASP A 100 -1.99 -0.03 9.19
CA ASP A 100 -1.42 -0.82 10.26
C ASP A 100 -0.16 -1.54 9.76
N VAL A 101 0.59 -2.17 10.66
CA VAL A 101 1.73 -3.01 10.30
C VAL A 101 1.66 -4.36 11.00
N GLU A 102 1.97 -5.41 10.25
CA GLU A 102 2.06 -6.78 10.74
C GLU A 102 3.51 -7.25 10.64
N GLU A 103 4.03 -7.91 11.66
CA GLU A 103 5.35 -8.55 11.61
C GLU A 103 5.30 -9.76 10.67
N ILE A 104 6.28 -9.88 9.78
CA ILE A 104 6.36 -10.97 8.79
C ILE A 104 7.71 -11.67 8.84
N ASN A 105 7.72 -12.94 8.45
CA ASN A 105 8.94 -13.73 8.33
C ASN A 105 9.79 -13.29 7.13
N GLU A 106 11.11 -13.55 7.18
CA GLU A 106 12.03 -13.16 6.11
C GLU A 106 11.67 -13.81 4.75
N SER A 107 11.15 -15.04 4.76
CA SER A 107 10.68 -15.75 3.55
C SER A 107 9.58 -15.01 2.78
N GLU A 108 8.76 -14.21 3.48
CA GLU A 108 7.67 -13.46 2.86
C GLU A 108 8.10 -12.08 2.33
N THR A 109 9.34 -11.67 2.59
CA THR A 109 9.85 -10.35 2.18
C THR A 109 10.23 -10.28 0.70
N GLY A 110 10.31 -11.44 0.02
CA GLY A 110 10.71 -11.52 -1.38
C GLY A 110 9.65 -11.03 -2.36
N SER A 111 8.38 -10.93 -1.94
CA SER A 111 7.29 -10.53 -2.84
C SER A 111 6.29 -9.60 -2.17
N LYS A 112 5.59 -8.80 -2.99
CA LYS A 112 4.46 -7.98 -2.55
C LYS A 112 3.37 -7.89 -3.61
N ILE A 113 2.15 -7.60 -3.17
CA ILE A 113 1.01 -7.36 -4.05
C ILE A 113 0.92 -5.86 -4.33
N SER A 114 0.78 -5.48 -5.60
CA SER A 114 0.56 -4.08 -6.02
C SER A 114 -0.53 -4.05 -7.09
N LYS A 115 -1.34 -2.99 -7.13
CA LYS A 115 -2.48 -2.91 -8.04
C LYS A 115 -2.08 -2.29 -9.37
N ILE A 116 -2.59 -2.81 -10.48
CA ILE A 116 -2.40 -2.23 -11.81
C ILE A 116 -3.37 -1.05 -11.99
N ILE A 117 -2.83 0.17 -12.07
CA ILE A 117 -3.61 1.41 -12.24
C ILE A 117 -3.66 1.85 -13.70
N GLY A 118 -2.62 1.55 -14.46
CA GLY A 118 -2.51 1.99 -15.84
C GLY A 118 -1.74 0.99 -16.70
N LYS A 119 -2.03 1.06 -18.00
CA LYS A 119 -1.41 0.27 -19.04
C LYS A 119 -1.12 1.20 -20.20
N ARG A 120 0.10 1.16 -20.73
CA ARG A 120 0.51 1.94 -21.90
C ARG A 120 1.19 1.03 -22.92
N SER A 121 0.71 1.06 -24.15
CA SER A 121 1.39 0.39 -25.27
C SER A 121 2.63 1.19 -25.68
N LEU A 122 3.77 0.52 -25.78
CA LEU A 122 5.02 1.07 -26.26
C LEU A 122 5.26 0.68 -27.73
N LYS A 123 6.24 1.33 -28.36
CA LYS A 123 6.72 0.93 -29.69
C LYS A 123 7.30 -0.50 -29.59
N GLY A 124 7.00 -1.37 -30.56
CA GLY A 124 7.50 -2.75 -30.56
C GLY A 124 6.56 -3.80 -29.93
N LYS A 125 5.25 -3.51 -29.82
CA LYS A 125 4.22 -4.41 -29.22
C LYS A 125 4.44 -4.74 -27.73
N GLU A 126 5.35 -4.05 -27.06
CA GLU A 126 5.52 -4.15 -25.61
C GLU A 126 4.50 -3.31 -24.86
N ILE A 127 4.17 -3.74 -23.64
CA ILE A 127 3.19 -3.08 -22.79
C ILE A 127 3.87 -2.71 -21.48
N GLN A 128 3.77 -1.44 -21.12
CA GLN A 128 4.16 -0.93 -19.81
C GLN A 128 2.97 -0.99 -18.86
N LEU A 129 3.20 -1.57 -17.70
CA LEU A 129 2.25 -1.63 -16.58
C LEU A 129 2.66 -0.62 -15.53
N ASN A 130 1.72 0.25 -15.17
CA ASN A 130 1.89 1.26 -14.12
C ASN A 130 1.18 0.75 -12.87
N LEU A 131 1.97 0.47 -11.83
CA LEU A 131 1.47 -0.03 -10.57
C LEU A 131 1.13 1.09 -9.59
N SER A 132 0.39 0.74 -8.53
CA SER A 132 -0.06 1.70 -7.51
C SER A 132 1.07 2.34 -6.73
N ASP A 133 2.15 1.58 -6.51
CA ASP A 133 3.36 2.00 -5.82
C ASP A 133 4.30 2.88 -6.67
N GLY A 134 3.83 3.30 -7.86
CA GLY A 134 4.58 4.13 -8.79
C GLY A 134 5.70 3.41 -9.53
N ARG A 135 5.82 2.08 -9.37
CA ARG A 135 6.73 1.25 -10.16
C ARG A 135 6.12 0.94 -11.52
N ASN A 136 7.00 0.84 -12.51
CA ASN A 136 6.64 0.50 -13.87
C ASN A 136 7.37 -0.77 -14.28
N TYR A 137 6.65 -1.68 -14.93
CA TYR A 137 7.21 -2.92 -15.46
C TYR A 137 6.81 -3.09 -16.91
N ILE A 138 7.75 -3.51 -17.75
CA ILE A 138 7.47 -3.89 -19.13
C ILE A 138 7.17 -5.38 -19.13
N SER A 139 6.00 -5.76 -19.65
CA SER A 139 5.59 -7.15 -19.71
C SER A 139 4.63 -7.38 -20.88
N ALA A 140 4.76 -8.53 -21.54
CA ALA A 140 3.83 -8.99 -22.56
C ALA A 140 2.60 -9.72 -21.98
N LEU A 141 2.50 -9.82 -20.65
CA LEU A 141 1.41 -10.53 -19.98
C LEU A 141 0.05 -9.87 -20.24
N LYS A 142 -0.98 -10.69 -20.49
CA LYS A 142 -2.37 -10.23 -20.55
C LYS A 142 -2.82 -9.80 -19.15
N CYS A 143 -3.14 -8.52 -19.01
CA CYS A 143 -3.64 -7.92 -17.78
C CYS A 143 -4.62 -6.79 -18.09
N SER A 144 -5.54 -6.56 -17.15
CA SER A 144 -6.55 -5.53 -17.18
C SER A 144 -6.31 -4.49 -16.10
N ILE A 145 -6.84 -3.28 -16.30
CA ILE A 145 -6.79 -2.22 -15.28
C ILE A 145 -7.72 -2.63 -14.14
N GLY A 146 -7.19 -2.63 -12.91
CA GLY A 146 -7.93 -3.08 -11.72
C GLY A 146 -7.43 -4.41 -11.16
N ASP A 147 -6.72 -5.21 -11.96
CA ASP A 147 -6.06 -6.43 -11.52
C ASP A 147 -4.93 -6.13 -10.52
N SER A 148 -4.58 -7.12 -9.71
CA SER A 148 -3.40 -7.07 -8.84
C SER A 148 -2.23 -7.81 -9.48
N ALA A 149 -1.02 -7.36 -9.21
CA ALA A 149 0.21 -8.00 -9.63
C ALA A 149 1.03 -8.38 -8.38
N ILE A 150 1.48 -9.63 -8.33
CA ILE A 150 2.52 -10.06 -7.40
C ILE A 150 3.86 -9.67 -8.00
N VAL A 151 4.60 -8.84 -7.30
CA VAL A 151 5.91 -8.32 -7.69
C VAL A 151 6.96 -9.03 -6.87
N ASP A 152 7.89 -9.68 -7.56
CA ASP A 152 9.13 -10.19 -6.97
C ASP A 152 10.10 -9.02 -6.77
N LEU A 153 10.41 -8.73 -5.51
CA LEU A 153 11.26 -7.63 -5.09
C LEU A 153 12.76 -7.91 -5.30
N GLN A 154 13.15 -9.19 -5.41
CA GLN A 154 14.54 -9.59 -5.69
C GLN A 154 14.82 -9.52 -7.18
N LYS A 155 14.00 -10.19 -7.99
CA LYS A 155 14.15 -10.24 -9.45
C LYS A 155 13.68 -8.96 -10.14
N ARG A 156 12.96 -8.10 -9.43
CA ARG A 156 12.31 -6.88 -9.97
C ARG A 156 11.47 -7.20 -11.20
N LYS A 157 10.65 -8.25 -11.11
CA LYS A 157 9.74 -8.71 -12.17
C LYS A 157 8.36 -9.00 -11.59
N ILE A 158 7.34 -8.96 -12.44
CA ILE A 158 6.00 -9.44 -12.07
C ILE A 158 6.04 -10.96 -12.11
N SER A 159 5.73 -11.62 -11.00
CA SER A 159 5.69 -13.08 -10.91
C SER A 159 4.35 -13.64 -11.36
N LYS A 160 3.25 -12.99 -10.94
CA LYS A 160 1.88 -13.43 -11.25
C LYS A 160 0.93 -12.24 -11.32
N ILE A 161 -0.08 -12.33 -12.18
CA ILE A 161 -1.21 -11.40 -12.21
C ILE A 161 -2.42 -12.10 -11.61
N LEU A 162 -3.11 -11.39 -10.74
CA LEU A 162 -4.35 -11.78 -10.08
C LEU A 162 -5.47 -10.96 -10.71
N SER A 163 -6.20 -11.59 -11.63
CA SER A 163 -7.27 -10.93 -12.34
C SER A 163 -8.51 -10.80 -11.49
N ILE A 164 -9.23 -9.69 -11.65
CA ILE A 164 -10.51 -9.50 -10.97
C ILE A 164 -11.56 -10.44 -11.58
N LYS A 165 -12.02 -11.41 -10.81
CA LYS A 165 -13.05 -12.38 -11.22
C LYS A 165 -14.06 -12.59 -10.11
N GLU A 166 -15.21 -13.15 -10.46
CA GLU A 166 -16.17 -13.61 -9.46
C GLU A 166 -15.50 -14.65 -8.55
N LYS A 167 -15.84 -14.61 -7.26
CA LYS A 167 -15.26 -15.41 -6.15
C LYS A 167 -13.80 -15.10 -5.77
N SER A 168 -13.14 -14.14 -6.40
CA SER A 168 -11.83 -13.66 -5.94
C SER A 168 -11.93 -13.00 -4.56
N ASP A 169 -10.95 -13.27 -3.70
CA ASP A 169 -10.75 -12.59 -2.43
C ASP A 169 -10.15 -11.21 -2.67
N VAL A 170 -10.72 -10.22 -2.02
CA VAL A 170 -10.34 -8.83 -2.18
C VAL A 170 -10.22 -8.09 -0.86
N LEU A 171 -9.38 -7.05 -0.88
CA LEU A 171 -9.27 -6.05 0.18
C LEU A 171 -9.79 -4.71 -0.34
N VAL A 172 -10.69 -4.09 0.41
CA VAL A 172 -11.14 -2.73 0.13
C VAL A 172 -10.13 -1.73 0.68
N ILE A 173 -9.49 -0.98 -0.20
CA ILE A 173 -8.44 0.00 0.12
C ILE A 173 -9.02 1.36 0.53
N GLY A 174 -10.22 1.71 0.07
CA GLY A 174 -10.77 3.04 0.24
C GLY A 174 -12.30 3.10 0.22
N GLY A 175 -12.85 4.24 0.66
CA GLY A 175 -14.28 4.43 0.82
C GLY A 175 -14.76 4.11 2.24
N LYS A 176 -16.08 3.96 2.41
CA LYS A 176 -16.72 3.70 3.71
C LYS A 176 -16.34 2.34 4.30
N HIS A 177 -16.06 1.36 3.43
CA HIS A 177 -15.73 -0.03 3.79
C HIS A 177 -14.23 -0.32 3.70
N ALA A 178 -13.37 0.70 3.78
CA ALA A 178 -11.92 0.50 3.74
C ALA A 178 -11.46 -0.40 4.89
N GLY A 179 -10.56 -1.35 4.61
CA GLY A 179 -10.07 -2.35 5.58
C GLY A 179 -10.83 -3.66 5.58
N THR A 180 -12.01 -3.73 4.96
CA THR A 180 -12.80 -4.96 4.88
C THR A 180 -12.22 -5.92 3.84
N LYS A 181 -12.01 -7.18 4.24
CA LYS A 181 -11.69 -8.30 3.35
C LYS A 181 -12.99 -9.02 2.98
N GLY A 182 -13.16 -9.40 1.72
CA GLY A 182 -14.38 -10.07 1.27
C GLY A 182 -14.21 -10.74 -0.08
N LYS A 183 -15.26 -11.42 -0.54
CA LYS A 183 -15.30 -12.09 -1.84
C LYS A 183 -16.13 -11.30 -2.84
N ILE A 184 -15.70 -11.28 -4.10
CA ILE A 184 -16.50 -10.70 -5.19
C ILE A 184 -17.65 -11.65 -5.52
N LEU A 185 -18.89 -11.18 -5.36
CA LEU A 185 -20.08 -11.91 -5.82
C LEU A 185 -20.38 -11.62 -7.28
N LYS A 186 -20.41 -10.34 -7.65
CA LYS A 186 -20.80 -9.89 -8.97
C LYS A 186 -20.01 -8.66 -9.40
N ILE A 187 -19.60 -8.63 -10.65
CA ILE A 187 -18.95 -7.48 -11.28
C ILE A 187 -20.00 -6.77 -12.15
N VAL A 188 -20.30 -5.52 -11.82
CA VAL A 188 -21.22 -4.67 -12.60
C VAL A 188 -20.38 -3.74 -13.48
N GLU A 189 -20.13 -4.18 -14.71
CA GLU A 189 -19.20 -3.51 -15.64
C GLU A 189 -19.62 -2.07 -15.98
N GLY A 190 -20.93 -1.81 -16.11
CA GLY A 190 -21.46 -0.49 -16.50
C GLY A 190 -21.04 0.67 -15.59
N ASN A 191 -20.99 0.44 -14.27
CA ASN A 191 -20.60 1.47 -13.29
C ASN A 191 -19.21 1.26 -12.69
N LYS A 192 -18.44 0.28 -13.19
CA LYS A 192 -17.16 -0.15 -12.59
C LYS A 192 -17.31 -0.42 -11.09
N MET A 193 -18.40 -1.08 -10.70
CA MET A 193 -18.71 -1.46 -9.32
C MET A 193 -18.58 -2.97 -9.15
N VAL A 194 -18.18 -3.37 -7.94
CA VAL A 194 -18.17 -4.76 -7.50
C VAL A 194 -19.04 -4.90 -6.27
N GLU A 195 -19.85 -5.96 -6.27
CA GLU A 195 -20.62 -6.38 -5.11
C GLU A 195 -19.79 -7.39 -4.32
N LEU A 196 -19.52 -7.04 -3.06
CA LEU A 196 -18.65 -7.78 -2.16
C LEU A 196 -19.47 -8.36 -1.02
N GLU A 197 -19.08 -9.56 -0.60
CA GLU A 197 -19.59 -10.22 0.60
C GLU A 197 -18.47 -10.36 1.63
N SER A 198 -18.72 -9.83 2.83
CA SER A 198 -17.83 -9.96 3.98
C SER A 198 -18.68 -10.30 5.19
N SER A 199 -18.40 -11.45 5.82
CA SER A 199 -19.03 -11.87 7.08
C SER A 199 -20.55 -11.63 7.09
N GLU A 200 -21.23 -12.15 6.05
CA GLU A 200 -22.70 -12.09 5.84
C GLU A 200 -23.28 -10.72 5.45
N LYS A 201 -22.47 -9.68 5.32
CA LYS A 201 -22.92 -8.37 4.81
C LYS A 201 -22.51 -8.17 3.37
N LYS A 202 -23.48 -7.81 2.52
CA LYS A 202 -23.28 -7.43 1.12
C LYS A 202 -23.16 -5.92 1.01
N PHE A 203 -22.15 -5.46 0.29
CA PHE A 203 -21.99 -4.04 -0.01
C PHE A 203 -21.32 -3.83 -1.36
N ARG A 204 -21.43 -2.61 -1.89
CA ARG A 204 -20.88 -2.24 -3.18
C ARG A 204 -19.66 -1.35 -3.00
N ALA A 205 -18.62 -1.61 -3.80
CA ALA A 205 -17.42 -0.79 -3.86
C ALA A 205 -17.03 -0.52 -5.32
N LEU A 206 -16.31 0.57 -5.57
CA LEU A 206 -15.77 0.84 -6.90
C LEU A 206 -14.58 -0.08 -7.16
N ILE A 207 -14.42 -0.58 -8.39
CA ILE A 207 -13.24 -1.38 -8.81
C ILE A 207 -11.95 -0.65 -8.43
N LYS A 208 -11.90 0.68 -8.54
CA LYS A 208 -10.74 1.51 -8.14
C LYS A 208 -10.35 1.35 -6.67
N GLN A 209 -11.31 1.10 -5.79
CA GLN A 209 -11.14 1.02 -4.34
C GLN A 209 -10.82 -0.39 -3.84
N VAL A 210 -10.77 -1.39 -4.73
CA VAL A 210 -10.63 -2.81 -4.35
C VAL A 210 -9.29 -3.35 -4.85
N MET A 211 -8.67 -4.24 -4.08
CA MET A 211 -7.43 -4.95 -4.45
C MET A 211 -7.66 -6.44 -4.42
N VAL A 212 -7.31 -7.14 -5.49
CA VAL A 212 -7.40 -8.61 -5.54
C VAL A 212 -6.24 -9.22 -4.77
N LEU A 213 -6.54 -10.21 -3.94
CA LEU A 213 -5.56 -10.95 -3.13
C LEU A 213 -5.29 -12.35 -3.69
N ASN A 214 -6.21 -12.96 -4.45
CA ASN A 214 -6.02 -14.25 -5.13
C ASN A 214 -6.69 -14.37 -6.50
#